data_AF-A0A5C8MDH7-F1
#
_entry.id   AF-A0A5C8MDH7-F1
#
_cell.length_a   1.000
_cell.length_b   1.000
_cell.length_c   1.000
_cell.angle_alpha   90.00
_cell.angle_beta   90.00
_cell.angle_gamma   90.00
#
_symmetry.space_group_name_H-M   'P 1'
#
loop_
_entity.id
_entity.type
_entity.pdbx_description
1 polymer ?
#
loop_
_entity_poly.entity_id
_entity_poly.type
_entity_poly.pdbx_seq_one_letter_code
_entity_poly.pdbx_strand_id
1 'polypeptide(L)'
;VIELKKDADAEGILNYLYKNTDLQVPYNFNMVAIHKRHPKLLSLPELLDAYIEHRKEVVTNRSQYELKKAHERQHIVEGLMKALSILDEVIATIRASRDKRDAKDNLMAKYEFTEAQAEAIVSLQLYR
;
A
#
# COMPACT_ATOMS: atom_id res chain seq x y z
N VAL A 1 3.13 17.14 46.61
CA VAL A 1 2.04 17.69 47.44
C VAL A 1 2.59 18.93 48.12
N ILE A 2 1.90 20.08 48.03
CA ILE A 2 2.32 21.33 48.69
C ILE A 2 1.47 21.47 49.95
N GLU A 3 2.11 21.36 51.12
CA GLU A 3 1.42 21.54 52.40
C GLU A 3 1.27 23.02 52.72
N LEU A 4 0.05 23.41 53.09
CA LEU A 4 -0.30 24.78 53.45
C LEU A 4 -0.46 24.91 54.97
N LYS A 5 -0.18 26.10 55.51
CA LYS A 5 -0.47 26.39 56.92
C LYS A 5 -1.99 26.45 57.15
N LYS A 6 -2.45 26.14 58.37
CA LYS A 6 -3.88 26.02 58.73
C LYS A 6 -4.74 27.25 58.37
N ASP A 7 -4.18 28.45 58.45
CA ASP A 7 -4.88 29.71 58.19
C ASP A 7 -4.51 30.34 56.84
N ALA A 8 -3.82 29.59 55.97
CA ALA A 8 -3.39 30.08 54.67
C ALA A 8 -4.54 29.98 53.65
N ASP A 9 -4.70 31.03 52.84
CA ASP A 9 -5.62 31.02 51.70
C ASP A 9 -5.04 30.17 50.56
N ALA A 10 -5.63 28.99 50.36
CA ALA A 10 -5.19 28.02 49.37
C ALA A 10 -5.41 28.51 47.92
N GLU A 11 -6.49 29.23 47.64
CA GLU A 11 -6.77 29.75 46.29
C GLU A 11 -5.83 30.90 45.94
N GLY A 12 -5.55 31.79 46.90
CA GLY A 12 -4.56 32.84 46.76
C GLY A 12 -3.16 32.29 46.45
N ILE A 13 -2.74 31.25 47.17
CA ILE A 13 -1.44 30.59 46.95
C ILE A 13 -1.41 29.87 45.59
N LEU A 14 -2.49 29.19 45.19
CA LEU A 14 -2.58 28.54 43.88
C LEU A 14 -2.47 29.56 42.73
N ASN A 15 -3.19 30.68 42.82
CA ASN A 15 -3.11 31.76 41.85
C ASN A 15 -1.72 32.41 41.79
N TYR A 16 -1.06 32.52 42.94
CA TYR A 16 0.34 32.96 43.00
C TYR A 16 1.27 31.96 42.29
N LEU A 17 1.07 30.65 42.51
CA LEU A 17 1.85 29.61 41.85
C LEU A 17 1.62 29.59 40.34
N TYR A 18 0.39 29.75 39.87
CA TYR A 18 0.10 29.88 38.43
C TYR A 18 0.83 31.04 37.75
N LYS A 19 1.07 32.15 38.48
CA LYS A 19 1.75 33.34 37.93
C LYS A 19 3.27 33.27 38.01
N ASN A 20 3.82 32.61 39.03
CA ASN A 20 5.24 32.66 39.36
C ASN A 20 5.97 31.35 39.12
N THR A 21 5.27 30.31 38.67
CA THR A 21 5.85 28.98 38.40
C THR A 21 5.27 28.40 37.11
N ASP A 22 5.95 27.39 36.57
CA ASP A 22 5.49 26.63 35.40
C ASP A 22 4.30 25.68 35.72
N LEU A 23 3.61 25.89 36.83
CA LEU A 23 2.36 25.18 37.13
C LEU A 23 1.26 25.52 36.10
N GLN A 24 1.32 26.71 35.49
CA GLN A 24 0.50 27.08 34.33
C GLN A 24 1.39 27.71 33.26
N VAL A 25 1.58 27.00 32.14
CA VAL A 25 2.38 27.47 31.01
C VAL A 25 1.49 27.69 29.79
N PRO A 26 1.50 28.88 29.16
CA PRO A 26 0.80 29.08 27.91
C PRO A 26 1.52 28.33 26.77
N TYR A 27 0.77 27.53 26.01
CA TYR A 27 1.27 26.90 24.79
C TYR A 27 0.78 27.66 23.56
N ASN A 28 1.71 28.31 22.85
CA ASN A 28 1.40 29.00 21.60
C ASN A 28 1.40 28.00 20.44
N PHE A 29 0.21 27.69 19.91
CA PHE A 29 0.02 26.70 18.86
C PHE A 29 0.38 27.30 17.48
N ASN A 30 1.52 26.92 16.90
CA ASN A 30 1.95 27.33 15.55
C ASN A 30 1.91 26.15 14.58
N MET A 31 0.78 25.96 13.88
CA MET A 31 0.53 24.84 12.97
C MET A 31 1.14 25.04 11.57
N VAL A 32 2.47 25.11 11.47
CA VAL A 32 3.15 25.16 10.16
C VAL A 32 3.50 23.75 9.71
N ALA A 33 3.04 23.38 8.52
CA ALA A 33 3.34 22.10 7.89
C ALA A 33 3.61 22.26 6.39
N ILE A 34 4.27 21.28 5.79
CA ILE A 34 4.44 21.24 4.33
C ILE A 34 3.16 20.69 3.72
N HIS A 35 2.45 21.53 2.97
CA HIS A 35 1.27 21.13 2.20
C HIS A 35 1.56 21.36 0.72
N LYS A 36 1.37 20.34 -0.13
CA LYS A 36 1.63 20.44 -1.58
C LYS A 36 3.01 21.05 -1.91
N ARG A 37 4.06 20.54 -1.25
CA ARG A 37 5.48 20.91 -1.45
C ARG A 37 5.89 22.34 -1.06
N HIS A 38 5.09 23.04 -0.26
CA HIS A 38 5.47 24.33 0.31
C HIS A 38 5.04 24.44 1.78
N PRO A 39 5.78 25.19 2.62
CA PRO A 39 5.38 25.43 4.01
C PRO A 39 4.15 26.34 4.06
N LYS A 40 3.15 25.94 4.84
CA LYS A 40 1.90 26.70 5.03
C LYS A 40 1.48 26.64 6.49
N LEU A 41 0.98 27.75 7.02
CA LEU A 41 0.25 27.77 8.28
C LEU A 41 -1.14 27.19 8.02
N LEU A 42 -1.48 26.10 8.69
CA LEU A 42 -2.74 25.39 8.51
C LEU A 42 -3.64 25.57 9.73
N SER A 43 -4.94 25.69 9.47
CA SER A 43 -5.97 25.50 10.49
C SER A 43 -6.23 24.02 10.74
N LEU A 44 -6.90 23.68 11.85
CA LEU A 44 -7.25 22.30 12.18
C LEU A 44 -8.06 21.59 11.07
N PRO A 45 -9.10 22.21 10.46
CA PRO A 45 -9.82 21.59 9.35
C PRO A 45 -8.92 21.32 8.14
N GLU A 46 -8.06 22.27 7.75
CA GLU A 46 -7.16 22.08 6.60
C GLU A 46 -6.17 20.94 6.81
N LEU A 47 -5.71 20.73 8.05
CA LEU A 47 -4.81 19.64 8.40
C LEU A 47 -5.53 18.28 8.32
N LEU A 48 -6.77 18.21 8.79
CA LEU A 48 -7.61 17.01 8.68
C LEU A 48 -7.94 16.69 7.21
N ASP A 49 -8.29 17.71 6.42
CA ASP A 49 -8.57 17.54 5.00
C ASP A 49 -7.33 17.04 4.24
N ALA A 50 -6.15 17.60 4.53
CA ALA A 50 -4.89 17.14 3.95
C ALA A 50 -4.61 15.67 4.30
N TYR A 51 -4.90 15.25 5.54
CA TYR A 51 -4.75 13.86 5.96
C TYR A 51 -5.74 12.92 5.24
N ILE A 52 -7.01 13.31 5.17
CA ILE A 52 -8.06 12.53 4.50
C ILE A 52 -7.74 12.36 3.01
N GLU A 53 -7.29 13.43 2.35
CA GLU A 53 -6.92 13.39 0.94
C GLU A 53 -5.75 12.43 0.70
N HIS A 54 -4.71 12.50 1.53
CA HIS A 54 -3.61 11.55 1.45
C HIS A 54 -4.08 10.10 1.68
N ARG A 55 -4.99 9.88 2.62
CA ARG A 55 -5.55 8.54 2.86
C ARG A 55 -6.33 8.00 1.66
N LYS A 56 -7.10 8.84 0.97
CA LYS A 56 -7.79 8.45 -0.27
C LYS A 56 -6.81 8.05 -1.36
N GLU A 57 -5.74 8.82 -1.54
CA GLU A 57 -4.68 8.53 -2.52
C GLU A 57 -4.01 7.18 -2.22
N VAL A 58 -3.62 6.95 -0.96
CA VAL A 58 -2.98 5.69 -0.54
C VAL A 58 -3.90 4.49 -0.79
N VAL A 59 -5.17 4.59 -0.42
CA VAL A 59 -6.14 3.50 -0.63
C VAL A 59 -6.36 3.25 -2.13
N THR A 60 -6.49 4.31 -2.93
CA THR A 60 -6.66 4.20 -4.38
C THR A 60 -5.46 3.51 -5.03
N ASN A 61 -4.24 3.94 -4.69
CA ASN A 61 -3.01 3.36 -5.22
C ASN A 61 -2.87 1.88 -4.84
N ARG A 62 -3.21 1.52 -3.60
CA ARG A 62 -3.23 0.12 -3.15
C ARG A 62 -4.23 -0.70 -3.96
N SER A 63 -5.47 -0.21 -4.10
CA SER A 63 -6.51 -0.93 -4.85
C SER A 63 -6.15 -1.11 -6.32
N GLN A 64 -5.55 -0.10 -6.97
CA GLN A 64 -5.07 -0.20 -8.35
C GLN A 64 -3.94 -1.22 -8.50
N TYR A 65 -3.00 -1.25 -7.54
CA TYR A 65 -1.93 -2.25 -7.50
C TYR A 65 -2.49 -3.66 -7.37
N GLU A 66 -3.42 -3.88 -6.43
CA GLU A 66 -4.06 -5.16 -6.21
C GLU A 66 -4.87 -5.62 -7.44
N LEU A 67 -5.59 -4.70 -8.08
CA LEU A 67 -6.34 -4.96 -9.31
C LEU A 67 -5.42 -5.38 -10.46
N LYS A 68 -4.31 -4.65 -10.66
CA LYS A 68 -3.32 -4.99 -11.70
C LYS A 68 -2.76 -6.40 -11.47
N LYS A 69 -2.37 -6.71 -10.23
CA LYS A 69 -1.85 -8.03 -9.85
C LYS A 69 -2.90 -9.14 -10.03
N ALA A 70 -4.17 -8.84 -9.75
CA ALA A 70 -5.26 -9.78 -9.97
C ALA A 70 -5.47 -10.06 -11.47
N HIS A 71 -5.43 -9.04 -12.33
CA HIS A 71 -5.50 -9.22 -13.78
C HIS A 71 -4.31 -9.99 -14.35
N GLU A 72 -3.09 -9.68 -13.91
CA GLU A 72 -1.90 -10.45 -14.30
C GLU A 72 -2.05 -11.93 -13.92
N ARG A 73 -2.56 -12.22 -12.72
CA ARG A 73 -2.82 -13.60 -12.29
C ARG A 73 -3.94 -14.25 -13.10
N GLN A 74 -5.03 -13.53 -13.36
CA GLN A 74 -6.15 -14.01 -14.18
C GLN A 74 -5.66 -14.39 -15.58
N HIS A 75 -4.87 -13.53 -16.21
CA HIS A 75 -4.29 -13.77 -17.53
C HIS A 75 -3.47 -15.06 -17.60
N ILE A 76 -2.66 -15.34 -16.57
CA ILE A 76 -1.92 -16.60 -16.48
C ILE A 76 -2.87 -17.79 -16.30
N VAL A 77 -3.85 -17.69 -15.39
CA VAL A 77 -4.81 -18.77 -15.12
C VAL A 77 -5.63 -19.11 -16.38
N GLU A 78 -6.04 -18.11 -17.16
CA GLU A 78 -6.71 -18.32 -18.45
C GLU A 78 -5.84 -19.11 -19.44
N GLY A 79 -4.55 -18.77 -19.54
CA GLY A 79 -3.60 -19.52 -20.35
C GLY A 79 -3.45 -20.97 -19.89
N LEU A 80 -3.38 -21.20 -18.57
CA LEU A 80 -3.29 -22.55 -18.00
C LEU A 80 -4.57 -23.36 -18.22
N MET A 81 -5.75 -22.76 -18.10
CA MET A 81 -7.03 -23.43 -18.39
C MET A 81 -7.12 -23.84 -19.86
N LYS A 82 -6.71 -22.95 -20.78
CA LYS A 82 -6.63 -23.28 -22.20
C LYS A 82 -5.63 -24.40 -22.45
N ALA A 83 -4.43 -24.35 -21.86
CA ALA A 83 -3.43 -25.40 -21.99
C ALA A 83 -3.93 -26.76 -21.47
N LEU A 84 -4.67 -26.79 -20.37
CA LEU A 84 -5.28 -28.02 -19.85
C LEU A 84 -6.33 -28.60 -20.81
N SER A 85 -7.06 -27.77 -21.55
CA SER A 85 -8.06 -28.25 -22.52
C SER A 85 -7.44 -28.92 -23.76
N ILE A 86 -6.16 -28.64 -24.05
CA ILE A 86 -5.38 -29.18 -25.18
C ILE A 86 -4.04 -29.77 -24.69
N LEU A 87 -4.09 -30.48 -23.56
CA LEU A 87 -2.89 -30.89 -22.83
C LEU A 87 -1.96 -31.78 -23.66
N ASP A 88 -2.53 -32.73 -24.40
CA ASP A 88 -1.76 -33.68 -25.20
C ASP A 88 -1.02 -32.96 -26.34
N GLU A 89 -1.67 -32.01 -27.02
CA GLU A 89 -1.02 -31.23 -28.09
C GLU A 89 0.05 -30.28 -27.55
N VAL A 90 -0.19 -29.69 -26.37
CA VAL A 90 0.80 -28.84 -25.67
C VAL A 90 2.02 -29.66 -25.28
N ILE A 91 1.85 -30.85 -24.69
CA ILE A 91 2.96 -31.74 -24.32
C ILE A 91 3.73 -32.21 -25.57
N ALA A 92 3.02 -32.58 -26.63
CA ALA A 92 3.65 -32.97 -27.89
C ALA A 92 4.49 -31.83 -28.48
N THR A 93 3.96 -30.60 -28.45
CA THR A 93 4.68 -29.40 -28.90
C THR A 93 5.92 -29.15 -28.05
N ILE A 94 5.82 -29.22 -26.72
CA ILE A 94 6.96 -29.02 -25.82
C ILE A 94 8.04 -30.10 -26.02
N ARG A 95 7.65 -31.38 -26.19
CA ARG A 95 8.58 -32.48 -26.43
C ARG A 95 9.29 -32.42 -27.80
N ALA A 96 8.63 -31.83 -28.80
CA ALA A 96 9.21 -31.65 -30.12
C ALA A 96 10.18 -30.46 -30.21
N SER A 97 10.14 -29.53 -29.24
CA SER A 97 11.01 -28.36 -29.20
C SER A 97 12.42 -28.70 -28.69
N ARG A 98 13.41 -27.95 -29.18
CA ARG A 98 14.83 -28.19 -28.88
C ARG A 98 15.24 -27.72 -27.50
N ASP A 99 14.66 -26.62 -27.03
CA ASP A 99 14.94 -26.01 -25.74
C ASP A 99 13.72 -25.26 -25.19
N LYS A 100 13.85 -24.70 -23.99
CA LYS A 100 12.78 -23.98 -23.29
C LYS A 100 12.30 -22.73 -24.07
N ARG A 101 13.20 -22.06 -24.79
CA ARG A 101 12.86 -20.84 -25.56
C ARG A 101 12.08 -21.21 -26.81
N ASP A 102 12.56 -22.21 -27.55
CA ASP A 102 11.89 -22.78 -28.71
C ASP A 102 10.49 -23.31 -28.35
N ALA A 103 10.34 -23.96 -27.19
CA ALA A 103 9.03 -24.40 -26.71
C ALA A 103 8.05 -23.24 -26.50
N LYS A 104 8.52 -22.11 -25.93
CA LYS A 104 7.67 -20.92 -25.76
C LYS A 104 7.27 -20.32 -27.10
N ASP A 105 8.22 -20.13 -28.00
CA ASP A 105 7.96 -19.54 -29.32
C ASP A 105 6.94 -20.39 -30.12
N ASN A 106 7.08 -21.72 -30.05
CA ASN A 106 6.12 -22.65 -30.67
C ASN A 106 4.73 -22.61 -30.02
N LEU A 107 4.64 -22.49 -28.69
CA LEU A 107 3.37 -22.36 -27.98
C LEU A 107 2.65 -21.05 -28.31
N MET A 108 3.39 -19.95 -28.40
CA MET A 108 2.85 -18.66 -28.83
C MET A 108 2.35 -18.71 -30.28
N ALA A 109 3.15 -19.29 -31.19
CA ALA A 109 2.83 -19.34 -32.62
C ALA A 109 1.65 -20.27 -32.96
N LYS A 110 1.53 -21.43 -32.30
CA LYS A 110 0.50 -22.43 -32.62
C LYS A 110 -0.81 -22.24 -31.88
N TYR A 111 -0.76 -21.71 -30.66
CA TYR A 111 -1.92 -21.66 -29.76
C TYR A 111 -2.22 -20.25 -29.27
N GLU A 112 -1.57 -19.23 -29.83
CA GLU A 112 -1.80 -17.81 -29.52
C GLU A 112 -1.65 -17.49 -28.02
N PHE A 113 -0.81 -18.25 -27.32
CA PHE A 113 -0.44 -17.88 -25.97
C PHE A 113 0.39 -16.62 -26.00
N THR A 114 0.21 -15.77 -24.99
CA THR A 114 1.16 -14.69 -24.73
C THR A 114 2.47 -15.23 -24.17
N GLU A 115 3.55 -14.45 -24.25
CA GLU A 115 4.86 -14.82 -23.68
C GLU A 115 4.77 -15.21 -22.20
N ALA A 116 4.02 -14.44 -21.40
CA ALA A 116 3.86 -14.71 -19.98
C ALA A 116 3.10 -16.03 -19.71
N GLN A 117 2.09 -16.33 -20.53
CA GLN A 117 1.37 -17.61 -20.44
C GLN A 117 2.24 -18.78 -20.89
N ALA A 118 2.99 -18.63 -21.99
CA ALA A 118 3.89 -19.68 -22.48
C ALA A 118 4.99 -20.00 -21.47
N GLU A 119 5.58 -18.98 -20.82
CA GLU A 119 6.53 -19.19 -19.71
C GLU A 119 5.89 -19.93 -18.54
N ALA A 120 4.67 -19.56 -18.14
CA ALA A 120 3.93 -20.24 -17.08
C ALA A 120 3.62 -21.71 -17.43
N ILE A 121 3.26 -22.01 -18.67
CA ILE A 121 2.96 -23.37 -19.13
C ILE A 121 4.22 -24.24 -19.13
N VAL A 122 5.34 -23.73 -19.67
CA VAL A 122 6.59 -24.51 -19.74
C VAL A 122 7.23 -24.68 -18.35
N SER A 123 6.94 -23.80 -17.40
CA SER A 123 7.40 -23.91 -16.01
C SER A 123 6.50 -24.76 -15.11
N LEU A 124 5.38 -25.28 -15.61
CA LEU A 124 4.52 -26.20 -14.85
C LEU A 124 5.30 -27.47 -14.49
N GLN A 125 5.24 -27.83 -13.21
CA GLN A 125 5.69 -29.12 -12.73
C GLN A 125 4.54 -30.13 -12.80
N LEU A 126 4.82 -31.34 -13.28
CA LEU A 126 3.83 -32.41 -13.51
C LEU A 126 3.17 -32.96 -12.23
N TYR A 127 3.70 -32.64 -11.05
CA TYR A 127 3.15 -33.06 -9.76
C TYR A 127 2.46 -31.89 -9.05
N ARG A 128 1.20 -31.63 -9.39
CA ARG A 128 0.22 -30.93 -8.55
C ARG A 128 -1.13 -31.56 -8.68
#